data_AF-A0A0N4YIQ0-F1
#
_entry.id   AF-A0A0N4YIQ0-F1
#
_cell.length_a   1.000
_cell.length_b   1.000
_cell.length_c   1.000
_cell.angle_alpha   90.00
_cell.angle_beta   90.00
_cell.angle_gamma   90.00
#
_symmetry.space_group_name_H-M   'P 1'
#
loop_
_entity.id
_entity.type
_entity.pdbx_description
1 polymer ?
#
loop_
_entity_poly.entity_id
_entity_poly.type
_entity_poly.pdbx_seq_one_letter_code
_entity_poly.pdbx_strand_id
1 'polypeptide(L)'
;MALVRRTRRHRYSSDSDTDDVELPNIILDENRFVCFTILSIWSPCVNDVAQRGCSPAVAKYGQTRITDTSMYQQLTLRSLKTMWCRLVAHYFEWVAGIPELRLIDVRKRINLIALQLCKVICLTVSYWTYTHNHNGVIFGSGICFNPSESKEEGLRNYVTELGDVLQLNVVSAFRTLRISREEYLLMKLIAFFDYLLLYGIWSSWIHWDTVTPGPRLQLSPADRHIVDMALKRYQSALVEHILTEVDQMHLSQFTIQNSGNLHGTLTCEIHVNVVRSYST
;
A
#
# COMPACT_ATOMS: atom_id res chain seq x y z
N MET A 1 36.76 53.98 -25.66
CA MET A 1 35.72 54.52 -24.76
C MET A 1 35.12 53.33 -24.03
N ALA A 2 35.62 52.96 -22.83
CA ALA A 2 35.18 53.44 -21.51
C ALA A 2 33.68 53.14 -21.29
N LEU A 3 33.21 52.41 -20.27
CA LEU A 3 33.67 52.37 -18.89
C LEU A 3 33.17 51.09 -18.18
N VAL A 4 34.08 50.48 -17.42
CA VAL A 4 33.82 49.56 -16.31
C VAL A 4 33.11 50.31 -15.18
N ARG A 5 32.06 49.74 -14.58
CA ARG A 5 31.71 50.03 -13.17
C ARG A 5 31.11 48.80 -12.48
N ARG A 6 31.76 48.47 -11.36
CA ARG A 6 31.53 47.36 -10.44
C ARG A 6 31.39 48.00 -9.07
N THR A 7 30.27 47.79 -8.38
CA THR A 7 30.04 48.00 -6.92
C THR A 7 28.53 47.86 -6.67
N ARG A 8 27.99 47.34 -5.57
CA ARG A 8 28.47 46.62 -4.38
C ARG A 8 27.19 46.07 -3.69
N ARG A 9 27.36 44.99 -2.94
CA ARG A 9 26.44 44.30 -2.02
C ARG A 9 25.38 45.18 -1.31
N HIS A 10 24.17 44.64 -1.19
CA HIS A 10 23.39 44.70 0.05
C HIS A 10 22.99 43.28 0.47
N ARG A 11 23.07 43.04 1.77
CA ARG A 11 22.92 41.76 2.49
C ARG A 11 21.74 41.95 3.46
N TYR A 12 20.73 41.08 3.38
CA TYR A 12 19.65 40.82 4.36
C TYR A 12 19.22 39.38 4.03
N SER A 13 19.62 38.35 4.77
CA SER A 13 19.16 37.89 6.09
C SER A 13 17.67 37.55 6.11
N SER A 14 17.36 36.28 5.92
CA SER A 14 16.15 35.61 6.40
C SER A 14 16.48 34.11 6.48
N ASP A 15 16.97 33.69 7.65
CA ASP A 15 16.98 32.28 8.02
C ASP A 15 15.53 31.81 8.11
N SER A 16 15.17 30.83 7.29
CA SER A 16 14.01 29.98 7.51
C SER A 16 14.52 28.55 7.50
N ASP A 17 14.86 28.07 8.70
CA ASP A 17 15.02 26.65 9.00
C ASP A 17 13.65 25.99 8.79
N THR A 18 13.44 25.44 7.59
CA THR A 18 12.47 24.39 7.37
C THR A 18 13.23 23.08 7.46
N ASP A 19 13.06 22.40 8.59
CA ASP A 19 13.43 21.00 8.76
C ASP A 19 12.61 20.17 7.77
N ASP A 20 13.15 20.00 6.56
CA ASP A 20 12.70 19.00 5.61
C ASP A 20 13.01 17.63 6.20
N VAL A 21 12.00 17.04 6.85
CA VAL A 21 12.01 15.62 7.19
C VAL A 21 11.92 14.84 5.87
N GLU A 22 13.08 14.59 5.26
CA GLU A 22 13.22 13.64 4.15
C GLU A 22 12.82 12.24 4.65
N LEU A 23 11.59 11.84 4.34
CA LEU A 23 11.18 10.44 4.40
C LEU A 23 12.03 9.65 3.38
N PRO A 24 12.62 8.50 3.75
CA PRO A 24 13.55 7.79 2.90
C PRO A 24 12.88 7.23 1.64
N ASN A 25 13.26 7.77 0.48
CA ASN A 25 12.85 7.38 -0.88
C ASN A 25 13.40 6.01 -1.35
N ILE A 26 13.75 5.10 -0.44
CA ILE A 26 14.54 3.89 -0.73
C ILE A 26 13.66 2.68 -1.14
N ILE A 27 12.33 2.76 -1.01
CA ILE A 27 11.41 1.61 -1.15
C ILE A 27 10.94 1.35 -2.62
N LEU A 28 11.31 2.20 -3.59
CA LEU A 28 10.68 2.23 -4.92
C LEU A 28 11.51 1.67 -6.08
N ASP A 29 12.75 1.20 -5.85
CA ASP A 29 13.59 0.65 -6.92
C ASP A 29 13.37 -0.85 -7.16
N GLU A 30 13.15 -1.65 -6.12
CA GLU A 30 13.01 -3.11 -6.26
C GLU A 30 11.60 -3.57 -6.66
N ASN A 31 10.56 -2.76 -6.39
CA ASN A 31 9.19 -3.00 -6.88
C ASN A 31 9.07 -2.98 -8.42
N ARG A 32 10.12 -2.53 -9.12
CA ARG A 32 10.20 -2.38 -10.58
C ARG A 32 10.37 -3.71 -11.30
N PHE A 33 11.07 -4.67 -10.69
CA PHE A 33 11.32 -5.99 -11.29
C PHE A 33 10.10 -6.91 -11.15
N VAL A 34 9.43 -6.86 -10.00
CA VAL A 34 8.30 -7.75 -9.67
C VAL A 34 7.07 -7.52 -10.56
N CYS A 35 6.69 -6.27 -10.82
CA CYS A 35 5.54 -6.01 -11.70
C CYS A 35 5.79 -6.42 -13.16
N PHE A 36 7.01 -6.27 -13.67
CA PHE A 36 7.34 -6.63 -15.06
C PHE A 36 7.39 -8.15 -15.25
N THR A 37 7.94 -8.90 -14.29
CA THR A 37 8.00 -10.36 -14.34
C THR A 37 6.63 -11.01 -14.08
N ILE A 38 5.78 -10.42 -13.23
CA ILE A 38 4.38 -10.84 -13.07
C ILE A 38 3.55 -10.51 -14.32
N LEU A 39 3.69 -9.35 -14.96
CA LEU A 39 2.88 -9.03 -16.15
C LEU A 39 3.32 -9.81 -17.40
N SER A 40 4.63 -10.04 -17.59
CA SER A 40 5.17 -10.72 -18.79
C SER A 40 4.87 -12.21 -18.84
N ILE A 41 4.79 -12.90 -17.70
CA ILE A 41 4.44 -14.33 -17.62
C ILE A 41 2.91 -14.56 -17.64
N TRP A 42 2.11 -13.57 -17.25
CA TRP A 42 0.66 -13.75 -16.99
C TRP A 42 -0.25 -13.21 -18.09
N SER A 43 0.29 -12.41 -19.02
CA SER A 43 -0.43 -11.93 -20.22
C SER A 43 -1.10 -13.06 -21.04
N PRO A 44 -0.52 -14.27 -21.21
CA PRO A 44 -1.18 -15.38 -21.91
C PRO A 44 -2.37 -15.97 -21.14
N CYS A 45 -2.29 -16.04 -19.80
CA CYS A 45 -3.34 -16.63 -18.95
C CYS A 45 -4.59 -15.76 -18.83
N VAL A 46 -4.43 -14.43 -18.87
CA VAL A 46 -5.57 -13.48 -18.82
C VAL A 46 -6.42 -13.56 -20.08
N ASN A 47 -5.79 -13.79 -21.24
CA ASN A 47 -6.51 -13.97 -22.51
C ASN A 47 -7.32 -15.27 -22.55
N ASP A 48 -6.84 -16.33 -21.89
CA ASP A 48 -7.49 -17.65 -21.85
C ASP A 48 -8.71 -17.67 -20.89
N VAL A 49 -8.66 -16.88 -19.81
CA VAL A 49 -9.78 -16.71 -18.86
C VAL A 49 -10.86 -15.78 -19.42
N ALA A 50 -10.51 -14.78 -20.24
CA ALA A 50 -11.49 -13.92 -20.90
C ALA A 50 -12.36 -14.67 -21.93
N GLN A 51 -11.88 -15.81 -22.46
CA GLN A 51 -12.60 -16.61 -23.46
C GLN A 51 -13.50 -17.69 -22.86
N ARG A 52 -13.33 -18.04 -21.58
CA ARG A 52 -14.13 -19.07 -20.90
C ARG A 52 -14.98 -18.39 -19.83
N GLY A 53 -16.24 -18.11 -20.16
CA GLY A 53 -17.20 -17.51 -19.24
C GLY A 53 -17.25 -18.26 -17.90
N CYS A 54 -16.74 -17.62 -16.85
CA CYS A 54 -16.83 -18.13 -15.48
C CYS A 54 -18.26 -17.95 -14.96
N SER A 55 -18.89 -19.06 -14.57
CA SER A 55 -20.20 -19.07 -13.90
C SER A 55 -20.06 -18.60 -12.44
N PRO A 56 -20.93 -17.70 -11.94
CA PRO A 56 -20.79 -17.15 -10.60
C PRO A 56 -21.47 -18.05 -9.56
N ALA A 57 -20.70 -18.96 -8.97
CA ALA A 57 -21.06 -19.58 -7.69
C ALA A 57 -20.33 -18.83 -6.56
N VAL A 58 -20.97 -17.77 -6.05
CA VAL A 58 -20.48 -17.02 -4.88
C VAL A 58 -20.84 -17.82 -3.63
N ALA A 59 -19.90 -18.64 -3.15
CA ALA A 59 -20.00 -19.29 -1.86
C ALA A 59 -19.70 -18.26 -0.75
N LYS A 60 -20.58 -18.16 0.26
CA LYS A 60 -20.32 -17.41 1.49
C LYS A 60 -19.09 -18.01 2.18
N TYR A 61 -17.96 -17.30 2.15
CA TYR A 61 -16.74 -17.70 2.84
C TYR A 61 -16.89 -17.51 4.34
N GLY A 62 -17.13 -18.62 5.04
CA GLY A 62 -17.09 -18.71 6.50
C GLY A 62 -15.66 -18.65 7.01
N GLN A 63 -15.43 -17.76 7.96
CA GLN A 63 -14.15 -17.52 8.62
C GLN A 63 -13.87 -18.68 9.58
N THR A 64 -13.21 -19.72 9.08
CA THR A 64 -12.87 -20.91 9.87
C THR A 64 -11.60 -20.61 10.67
N ARG A 65 -11.69 -20.60 12.00
CA ARG A 65 -10.56 -20.46 12.92
C ARG A 65 -9.68 -21.72 12.80
N ILE A 66 -8.47 -21.57 12.30
CA ILE A 66 -7.45 -22.62 12.14
C ILE A 66 -6.60 -22.61 13.42
N THR A 67 -6.61 -23.70 14.19
CA THR A 67 -5.77 -23.91 15.39
C THR A 67 -4.43 -24.58 15.04
N ASP A 68 -3.45 -24.33 15.90
CA ASP A 68 -2.03 -24.18 15.57
C ASP A 68 -1.23 -25.44 15.18
N THR A 69 -0.14 -25.18 14.45
CA THR A 69 1.13 -25.95 14.29
C THR A 69 1.33 -27.01 13.18
N SER A 70 0.37 -27.35 12.31
CA SER A 70 0.70 -28.14 11.08
C SER A 70 -0.01 -27.73 9.78
N MET A 71 -0.62 -26.55 9.74
CA MET A 71 -1.71 -26.31 8.78
C MET A 71 -1.34 -25.59 7.47
N TYR A 72 -0.06 -25.29 7.22
CA TYR A 72 0.33 -24.69 5.93
C TYR A 72 0.77 -25.74 4.93
N GLN A 73 0.10 -25.76 3.77
CA GLN A 73 0.49 -26.56 2.63
C GLN A 73 1.52 -25.79 1.80
N GLN A 74 2.66 -26.44 1.53
CA GLN A 74 3.69 -25.90 0.66
C GLN A 74 3.14 -25.68 -0.76
N LEU A 75 3.51 -24.53 -1.34
CA LEU A 75 3.14 -24.13 -2.68
C LEU A 75 3.76 -25.09 -3.71
N THR A 76 2.96 -25.46 -4.70
CA THR A 76 3.34 -26.24 -5.89
C THR A 76 2.94 -25.44 -7.13
N LEU A 77 3.48 -25.77 -8.30
CA LEU A 77 3.08 -25.10 -9.54
C LEU A 77 1.56 -25.22 -9.81
N ARG A 78 0.97 -26.36 -9.44
CA ARG A 78 -0.48 -26.59 -9.58
C ARG A 78 -1.29 -25.70 -8.63
N SER A 79 -0.87 -25.61 -7.36
CA SER A 79 -1.59 -24.78 -6.39
C SER A 79 -1.38 -23.28 -6.65
N LEU A 80 -0.25 -22.87 -7.22
CA LEU A 80 0.00 -21.47 -7.60
C LEU A 80 -1.06 -20.91 -8.56
N LYS A 81 -1.40 -21.65 -9.63
CA LYS A 81 -2.45 -21.21 -10.58
C LYS A 81 -3.79 -21.02 -9.88
N THR A 82 -4.19 -21.99 -9.06
CA THR A 82 -5.44 -21.94 -8.29
C THR A 82 -5.44 -20.77 -7.31
N MET A 83 -4.33 -20.53 -6.62
CA MET A 83 -4.21 -19.44 -5.66
C MET A 83 -4.26 -18.08 -6.32
N TRP A 84 -3.67 -17.92 -7.50
CA TRP A 84 -3.82 -16.68 -8.23
C TRP A 84 -5.25 -16.41 -8.65
N CYS A 85 -5.96 -17.39 -9.23
CA CYS A 85 -7.35 -17.19 -9.61
C CYS A 85 -8.20 -16.75 -8.39
N ARG A 86 -7.91 -17.30 -7.21
CA ARG A 86 -8.55 -16.87 -5.95
C ARG A 86 -8.18 -15.45 -5.55
N LEU A 87 -6.89 -15.09 -5.60
CA LEU A 87 -6.43 -13.73 -5.30
C LEU A 87 -7.07 -12.69 -6.24
N VAL A 88 -7.16 -13.00 -7.53
CA VAL A 88 -7.82 -12.16 -8.54
C VAL A 88 -9.32 -12.05 -8.28
N ALA A 89 -9.99 -13.16 -7.95
CA ALA A 89 -11.41 -13.13 -7.60
C ALA A 89 -11.68 -12.27 -6.36
N HIS A 90 -10.89 -12.45 -5.30
CA HIS A 90 -10.99 -11.62 -4.09
C HIS A 90 -10.66 -10.16 -4.36
N TYR A 91 -9.72 -9.89 -5.27
CA TYR A 91 -9.44 -8.53 -5.72
C TYR A 91 -10.66 -7.90 -6.39
N PHE A 92 -11.30 -8.59 -7.35
CA PHE A 92 -12.48 -8.05 -8.03
C PHE A 92 -13.68 -7.88 -7.08
N GLU A 93 -13.86 -8.81 -6.15
CA GLU A 93 -14.87 -8.70 -5.09
C GLU A 93 -14.63 -7.46 -4.23
N TRP A 94 -13.38 -7.23 -3.80
CA TRP A 94 -12.99 -6.05 -3.04
C TRP A 94 -13.20 -4.75 -3.84
N VAL A 95 -12.75 -4.71 -5.10
CA VAL A 95 -12.91 -3.57 -6.01
C VAL A 95 -14.38 -3.21 -6.22
N ALA A 96 -15.27 -4.20 -6.34
CA ALA A 96 -16.70 -3.97 -6.49
C ALA A 96 -17.33 -3.25 -5.28
N GLY A 97 -16.68 -3.33 -4.10
CA GLY A 97 -17.06 -2.63 -2.89
C GLY A 97 -16.65 -1.15 -2.85
N ILE A 98 -15.81 -0.66 -3.78
CA ILE A 98 -15.30 0.71 -3.76
C ILE A 98 -16.33 1.67 -4.40
N PRO A 99 -16.94 2.60 -3.64
CA PRO A 99 -18.02 3.42 -4.15
C PRO A 99 -17.57 4.45 -5.19
N GLU A 100 -16.36 5.02 -5.07
CA GLU A 100 -15.87 6.05 -5.99
C GLU A 100 -15.73 5.55 -7.43
N LEU A 101 -15.52 4.24 -7.62
CA LEU A 101 -15.47 3.63 -8.94
C LEU A 101 -16.80 3.70 -9.70
N ARG A 102 -17.93 3.90 -9.01
CA ARG A 102 -19.23 4.07 -9.67
C ARG A 102 -19.34 5.39 -10.41
N LEU A 103 -18.50 6.36 -10.07
CA LEU A 103 -18.50 7.71 -10.64
C LEU A 103 -17.57 7.86 -11.85
N ILE A 104 -16.70 6.87 -12.09
CA ILE A 104 -15.72 6.87 -13.18
C ILE A 104 -16.33 6.20 -14.42
N ASP A 105 -16.02 6.73 -15.61
CA ASP A 105 -16.39 6.10 -16.88
C ASP A 105 -16.01 4.61 -16.91
N VAL A 106 -16.90 3.76 -17.42
CA VAL A 106 -16.75 2.30 -17.37
C VAL A 106 -15.45 1.83 -18.00
N ARG A 107 -15.05 2.40 -19.14
CA ARG A 107 -13.82 2.00 -19.84
C ARG A 107 -12.59 2.43 -19.05
N LYS A 108 -12.59 3.64 -18.51
CA LYS A 108 -11.48 4.15 -17.67
C LYS A 108 -11.37 3.40 -16.36
N ARG A 109 -12.49 3.05 -15.75
CA ARG A 109 -12.56 2.20 -14.57
C ARG A 109 -11.94 0.84 -14.82
N ILE A 110 -12.31 0.15 -15.91
CA ILE A 110 -11.74 -1.17 -16.24
C ILE A 110 -10.22 -1.07 -16.38
N ASN A 111 -9.72 -0.03 -17.05
CA ASN A 111 -8.28 0.17 -17.20
C ASN A 111 -7.59 0.44 -15.85
N LEU A 112 -8.17 1.29 -15.00
CA LEU A 112 -7.64 1.55 -13.65
C LEU A 112 -7.58 0.25 -12.83
N ILE A 113 -8.66 -0.53 -12.82
CA ILE A 113 -8.71 -1.82 -12.12
C ILE A 113 -7.63 -2.77 -12.66
N ALA A 114 -7.53 -2.94 -13.97
CA ALA A 114 -6.53 -3.84 -14.56
C ALA A 114 -5.08 -3.43 -14.20
N LEU A 115 -4.78 -2.13 -14.23
CA LEU A 115 -3.44 -1.61 -13.94
C LEU A 115 -3.04 -1.77 -12.47
N GLN A 116 -4.00 -1.79 -11.55
CA GLN A 116 -3.73 -1.84 -10.11
C GLN A 116 -3.76 -3.26 -9.54
N LEU A 117 -4.20 -4.25 -10.32
CA LEU A 117 -4.37 -5.64 -9.91
C LEU A 117 -3.15 -6.21 -9.19
N CYS A 118 -1.99 -6.18 -9.84
CA CYS A 118 -0.77 -6.81 -9.30
C CYS A 118 -0.33 -6.14 -8.00
N LYS A 119 -0.31 -4.81 -7.96
CA LYS A 119 0.12 -4.04 -6.79
C LYS A 119 -0.75 -4.33 -5.57
N VAL A 120 -2.07 -4.33 -5.75
CA VAL A 120 -3.03 -4.59 -4.68
C VAL A 120 -2.97 -6.05 -4.20
N ILE A 121 -2.76 -7.00 -5.11
CA ILE A 121 -2.55 -8.41 -4.75
C ILE A 121 -1.24 -8.58 -3.96
N CYS A 122 -0.13 -7.99 -4.41
CA CYS A 122 1.15 -8.02 -3.69
C CYS A 122 1.00 -7.46 -2.29
N LEU A 123 0.33 -6.31 -2.12
CA LEU A 123 0.08 -5.73 -0.80
C LEU A 123 -0.76 -6.66 0.08
N THR A 124 -1.74 -7.36 -0.50
CA THR A 124 -2.59 -8.34 0.22
C THR A 124 -1.77 -9.53 0.69
N VAL A 125 -0.91 -10.09 -0.17
CA VAL A 125 0.00 -11.20 0.15
C VAL A 125 1.00 -10.77 1.23
N SER A 126 1.56 -9.57 1.14
CA SER A 126 2.47 -9.01 2.17
C SER A 126 1.77 -8.88 3.51
N TYR A 127 0.54 -8.36 3.54
CA TYR A 127 -0.20 -8.22 4.79
C TYR A 127 -0.51 -9.58 5.43
N TRP A 128 -0.94 -10.57 4.66
CA TRP A 128 -1.13 -11.92 5.19
C TRP A 128 0.16 -12.54 5.70
N THR A 129 1.27 -12.32 5.00
CA THR A 129 2.58 -12.81 5.43
C THR A 129 3.01 -12.16 6.75
N TYR A 130 2.77 -10.85 6.89
CA TYR A 130 2.99 -10.07 8.09
C TYR A 130 2.16 -10.59 9.28
N THR A 131 0.84 -10.73 9.13
CA THR A 131 -0.05 -11.09 10.24
C THR A 131 0.22 -12.47 10.82
N HIS A 132 0.78 -13.39 10.03
CA HIS A 132 1.14 -14.74 10.49
C HIS A 132 2.62 -14.85 10.88
N ASN A 133 3.38 -13.75 10.83
CA ASN A 133 4.81 -13.69 11.12
C ASN A 133 5.63 -14.80 10.43
N HIS A 134 5.35 -15.04 9.15
CA HIS A 134 5.96 -16.12 8.39
C HIS A 134 7.23 -15.64 7.67
N ASN A 135 8.26 -16.51 7.64
CA ASN A 135 9.56 -16.20 7.01
C ASN A 135 9.58 -16.43 5.49
N GLY A 136 8.56 -17.10 4.94
CA GLY A 136 8.33 -17.24 3.50
C GLY A 136 7.18 -16.34 3.01
N VAL A 137 6.40 -16.78 2.02
CA VAL A 137 5.26 -16.02 1.48
C VAL A 137 3.94 -16.75 1.74
N ILE A 138 2.91 -16.06 2.22
CA ILE A 138 1.58 -16.63 2.41
C ILE A 138 0.63 -16.12 1.33
N PHE A 139 0.12 -17.05 0.51
CA PHE A 139 -0.83 -16.75 -0.56
C PHE A 139 -2.29 -16.82 -0.10
N GLY A 140 -2.55 -17.18 1.16
CA GLY A 140 -3.88 -17.36 1.73
C GLY A 140 -4.38 -18.81 1.68
N SER A 141 -5.56 -19.07 2.26
CA SER A 141 -6.18 -20.42 2.29
C SER A 141 -5.29 -21.53 2.87
N GLY A 142 -4.37 -21.20 3.78
CA GLY A 142 -3.41 -22.16 4.33
C GLY A 142 -2.32 -22.59 3.35
N ILE A 143 -2.14 -21.92 2.21
CA ILE A 143 -1.03 -22.19 1.28
C ILE A 143 0.08 -21.17 1.51
N CYS A 144 1.29 -21.66 1.76
CA CYS A 144 2.48 -20.84 1.90
C CYS A 144 3.62 -21.36 1.02
N PHE A 145 4.61 -20.53 0.80
CA PHE A 145 5.86 -20.90 0.17
C PHE A 145 6.99 -20.69 1.16
N ASN A 146 7.65 -21.78 1.55
CA ASN A 146 8.93 -21.76 2.22
C ASN A 146 10.04 -22.15 1.22
N PRO A 147 11.03 -21.27 0.94
CA PRO A 147 12.12 -21.57 0.01
C PRO A 147 12.86 -22.86 0.35
N SER A 148 13.07 -23.12 1.65
CA SER A 148 13.82 -24.26 2.17
C SER A 148 13.11 -25.60 1.98
N GLU A 149 11.79 -25.59 1.80
CA GLU A 149 10.96 -26.80 1.66
C GLU A 149 10.58 -27.09 0.21
N SER A 150 10.88 -26.17 -0.72
CA SER A 150 10.47 -26.32 -2.13
C SER A 150 11.37 -27.27 -2.91
N LYS A 151 10.76 -28.35 -3.44
CA LYS A 151 11.41 -29.31 -4.34
C LYS A 151 11.46 -28.84 -5.80
N GLU A 152 10.55 -27.95 -6.21
CA GLU A 152 10.42 -27.47 -7.58
C GLU A 152 11.34 -26.26 -7.82
N GLU A 153 12.49 -26.47 -8.49
CA GLU A 153 13.52 -25.42 -8.66
C GLU A 153 13.04 -24.18 -9.43
N GLY A 154 12.33 -24.36 -10.55
CA GLY A 154 11.83 -23.23 -11.33
C GLY A 154 10.81 -22.37 -10.57
N LEU A 155 9.90 -23.03 -9.84
CA LEU A 155 8.96 -22.34 -8.95
C LEU A 155 9.69 -21.67 -7.79
N ARG A 156 10.68 -22.36 -7.20
CA ARG A 156 11.45 -21.86 -6.06
C ARG A 156 12.15 -20.56 -6.42
N ASN A 157 12.92 -20.52 -7.51
CA ASN A 157 13.66 -19.33 -7.90
C ASN A 157 12.72 -18.13 -8.09
N TYR A 158 11.61 -18.33 -8.81
CA TYR A 158 10.62 -17.29 -9.06
C TYR A 158 9.94 -16.76 -7.79
N VAL A 159 9.43 -17.66 -6.94
CA VAL A 159 8.68 -17.25 -5.74
C VAL A 159 9.62 -16.75 -4.65
N THR A 160 10.87 -17.21 -4.60
CA THR A 160 11.91 -16.66 -3.72
C THR A 160 12.19 -15.21 -4.09
N GLU A 161 12.45 -14.87 -5.36
CA GLU A 161 12.68 -13.48 -5.77
C GLU A 161 11.50 -12.56 -5.42
N LEU A 162 10.26 -13.01 -5.70
CA LEU A 162 9.06 -12.29 -5.29
C LEU A 162 9.00 -12.14 -3.75
N GLY A 163 9.24 -13.24 -3.04
CA GLY A 163 9.18 -13.29 -1.58
C GLY A 163 10.18 -12.36 -0.93
N ASP A 164 11.41 -12.32 -1.43
CA ASP A 164 12.48 -11.46 -0.94
C ASP A 164 12.12 -9.99 -1.11
N VAL A 165 11.61 -9.59 -2.29
CA VAL A 165 11.15 -8.21 -2.51
C VAL A 165 10.01 -7.84 -1.57
N LEU A 166 9.01 -8.71 -1.39
CA LEU A 166 7.89 -8.44 -0.48
C LEU A 166 8.36 -8.38 0.98
N GLN A 167 9.22 -9.31 1.40
CA GLN A 167 9.74 -9.37 2.77
C GLN A 167 10.59 -8.15 3.10
N LEU A 168 11.52 -7.80 2.21
CA LEU A 168 12.48 -6.71 2.42
C LEU A 168 11.81 -5.34 2.40
N ASN A 169 10.87 -5.11 1.48
CA ASN A 169 10.34 -3.77 1.24
C ASN A 169 8.99 -3.48 1.91
N VAL A 170 8.15 -4.50 2.12
CA VAL A 170 6.77 -4.30 2.60
C VAL A 170 6.55 -4.95 3.95
N VAL A 171 6.85 -6.25 4.11
CA VAL A 171 6.61 -6.97 5.35
C VAL A 171 7.51 -6.44 6.47
N SER A 172 8.78 -6.14 6.19
CA SER A 172 9.68 -5.48 7.14
C SER A 172 9.10 -4.16 7.65
N ALA A 173 8.60 -3.31 6.76
CA ALA A 173 7.97 -2.03 7.10
C ALA A 173 6.71 -2.24 7.95
N PHE A 174 5.87 -3.22 7.59
CA PHE A 174 4.69 -3.58 8.39
C PHE A 174 5.06 -4.04 9.80
N ARG A 175 6.14 -4.83 9.93
CA ARG A 175 6.66 -5.26 11.24
C ARG A 175 7.19 -4.08 12.07
N THR A 176 7.97 -3.21 11.45
CA THR A 176 8.55 -2.03 12.10
C THR A 176 7.47 -1.06 12.58
N LEU A 177 6.49 -0.78 11.72
CA LEU A 177 5.40 0.17 12.00
C LEU A 177 4.24 -0.47 12.79
N ARG A 178 4.23 -1.80 12.92
CA ARG A 178 3.15 -2.58 13.56
C ARG A 178 1.76 -2.28 12.96
N ILE A 179 1.69 -2.32 11.63
CA ILE A 179 0.51 -1.91 10.88
C ILE A 179 -0.76 -2.65 11.33
N SER A 180 -1.78 -1.89 11.74
CA SER A 180 -3.09 -2.39 12.10
C SER A 180 -3.88 -2.87 10.87
N ARG A 181 -5.02 -3.54 11.09
CA ARG A 181 -5.87 -3.99 9.99
C ARG A 181 -6.52 -2.81 9.28
N GLU A 182 -6.93 -1.83 10.04
CA GLU A 182 -7.58 -0.60 9.59
C GLU A 182 -6.61 0.23 8.75
N GLU A 183 -5.38 0.43 9.22
CA GLU A 183 -4.29 1.08 8.47
C GLU A 183 -4.01 0.37 7.15
N TYR A 184 -3.86 -0.96 7.19
CA TYR A 184 -3.64 -1.75 5.96
C TYR A 184 -4.79 -1.56 4.95
N LEU A 185 -6.05 -1.55 5.39
CA LEU A 185 -7.19 -1.35 4.49
C LEU A 185 -7.15 0.03 3.82
N LEU A 186 -6.74 1.06 4.57
CA LEU A 186 -6.55 2.42 4.04
C LEU A 186 -5.36 2.47 3.08
N MET A 187 -4.22 1.87 3.44
CA MET A 187 -3.06 1.74 2.55
C MET A 187 -3.41 1.01 1.25
N LYS A 188 -4.27 -0.02 1.31
CA LYS A 188 -4.75 -0.75 0.13
C LYS A 188 -5.60 0.12 -0.81
N LEU A 189 -6.44 0.99 -0.25
CA LEU A 189 -7.21 1.98 -1.02
C LEU A 189 -6.31 3.07 -1.61
N ILE A 190 -5.36 3.60 -0.83
CA ILE A 190 -4.35 4.55 -1.29
C ILE A 190 -3.55 3.95 -2.44
N ALA A 191 -3.02 2.73 -2.28
CA ALA A 191 -2.29 2.04 -3.33
C ALA A 191 -3.14 1.88 -4.59
N PHE A 192 -4.42 1.54 -4.47
CA PHE A 192 -5.30 1.41 -5.62
C PHE A 192 -5.52 2.75 -6.37
N PHE A 193 -5.75 3.85 -5.65
CA PHE A 193 -5.97 5.16 -6.28
C PHE A 193 -4.68 5.90 -6.65
N ASP A 194 -3.53 5.49 -6.12
CA ASP A 194 -2.23 6.02 -6.52
C ASP A 194 -1.79 5.43 -7.87
N TYR A 195 -2.31 6.03 -8.94
CA TYR A 195 -1.93 5.72 -10.32
C TYR A 195 -0.69 6.50 -10.78
N LEU A 196 -0.23 7.48 -10.01
CA LEU A 196 0.90 8.34 -10.37
C LEU A 196 2.25 7.64 -10.19
N LEU A 197 2.37 6.76 -9.18
CA LEU A 197 3.57 5.92 -9.03
C LEU A 197 3.88 5.09 -10.30
N LEU A 198 2.83 4.60 -10.99
CA LEU A 198 3.01 3.90 -12.26
C LEU A 198 3.49 4.85 -13.36
N TYR A 199 2.97 6.07 -13.43
CA TYR A 199 3.39 7.03 -14.47
C TYR A 199 4.85 7.46 -14.30
N GLY A 200 5.29 7.74 -13.08
CA GLY A 200 6.69 8.10 -12.78
C GLY A 200 7.66 6.97 -13.11
N ILE A 201 7.35 5.75 -12.70
CA ILE A 201 8.20 4.57 -12.97
C ILE A 201 8.21 4.24 -14.47
N TRP A 202 7.05 4.22 -15.13
CA TRP A 202 7.00 3.91 -16.57
C TRP A 202 7.68 5.00 -17.42
N SER A 203 7.61 6.26 -17.00
CA SER A 203 8.28 7.35 -17.71
C SER A 203 9.81 7.27 -17.62
N SER A 204 10.36 6.70 -16.55
CA SER A 204 11.81 6.56 -16.34
C SER A 204 12.41 5.35 -17.07
N TRP A 205 11.65 4.25 -17.18
CA TRP A 205 12.12 3.01 -17.82
C TRP A 205 11.94 2.97 -19.34
N ILE A 206 11.18 3.91 -19.89
CA ILE A 206 10.82 3.93 -21.31
C ILE A 206 11.44 5.17 -21.96
N HIS A 207 12.75 5.13 -22.18
CA HIS A 207 13.36 5.86 -23.31
C HIS A 207 13.11 5.04 -24.59
N TRP A 208 11.84 4.79 -24.93
CA TRP A 208 11.47 4.22 -26.23
C TRP A 208 11.16 5.35 -27.19
N ASP A 209 12.21 5.89 -27.81
CA ASP A 209 12.04 6.84 -28.92
C ASP A 209 11.49 6.18 -30.20
N THR A 210 11.14 4.89 -30.20
CA THR A 210 10.82 4.16 -31.44
C THR A 210 9.64 3.19 -31.42
N VAL A 211 8.96 2.95 -30.28
CA VAL A 211 7.82 2.01 -30.25
C VAL A 211 6.60 2.68 -29.64
N THR A 212 5.52 2.67 -30.43
CA THR A 212 4.17 3.19 -30.17
C THR A 212 3.82 3.39 -28.69
N PRO A 213 3.36 4.59 -28.29
CA PRO A 213 2.99 4.87 -26.91
C PRO A 213 1.98 3.84 -26.43
N GLY A 214 2.38 3.03 -25.43
CA GLY A 214 1.47 2.12 -24.76
C GLY A 214 0.23 2.85 -24.25
N PRO A 215 -0.88 2.13 -24.01
CA PRO A 215 -2.14 2.74 -23.61
C PRO A 215 -1.99 3.44 -22.26
N ARG A 216 -1.66 4.74 -22.30
CA ARG A 216 -1.65 5.60 -21.12
C ARG A 216 -3.07 5.62 -20.57
N LEU A 217 -3.22 5.43 -19.25
CA LEU A 217 -4.49 5.69 -18.57
C LEU A 217 -4.77 7.19 -18.64
N GLN A 218 -5.36 7.63 -19.76
CA GLN A 218 -5.81 9.00 -19.92
C GLN A 218 -7.17 9.14 -19.24
N LEU A 219 -7.17 9.48 -17.96
CA LEU A 219 -8.39 9.88 -17.26
C LEU A 219 -8.88 11.22 -17.81
N SER A 220 -10.20 11.38 -17.94
CA SER A 220 -10.77 12.70 -18.20
C SER A 220 -10.48 13.63 -16.99
N PRO A 221 -10.54 14.95 -17.14
CA PRO A 221 -10.39 15.86 -16.00
C PRO A 221 -11.35 15.57 -14.85
N ALA A 222 -12.58 15.14 -15.16
CA ALA A 222 -13.58 14.75 -14.16
C ALA A 222 -13.19 13.45 -13.44
N ASP A 223 -12.82 12.39 -14.19
CA ASP A 223 -12.38 11.13 -13.59
C ASP A 223 -11.11 11.31 -12.73
N ARG A 224 -10.17 12.15 -13.19
CA ARG A 224 -8.97 12.51 -12.44
C ARG A 224 -9.33 13.17 -11.11
N HIS A 225 -10.25 14.13 -11.14
CA HIS A 225 -10.69 14.80 -9.93
C HIS A 225 -11.32 13.82 -8.92
N ILE A 226 -12.11 12.84 -9.39
CA ILE A 226 -12.68 11.79 -8.53
C ILE A 226 -11.58 10.95 -7.88
N VAL A 227 -10.59 10.50 -8.67
CA VAL A 227 -9.46 9.71 -8.18
C VAL A 227 -8.62 10.50 -7.17
N ASP A 228 -8.32 11.76 -7.47
CA ASP A 228 -7.53 12.63 -6.59
C ASP A 228 -8.28 12.92 -5.27
N MET A 229 -9.59 13.12 -5.34
CA MET A 229 -10.44 13.30 -4.15
C MET A 229 -10.47 12.04 -3.29
N ALA A 230 -10.65 10.87 -3.91
CA ALA A 230 -10.62 9.58 -3.23
C ALA A 230 -9.27 9.36 -2.54
N LEU A 231 -8.17 9.57 -3.26
CA LEU A 231 -6.82 9.43 -2.74
C LEU A 231 -6.58 10.33 -1.52
N LYS A 232 -6.89 11.62 -1.64
CA LYS A 232 -6.75 12.57 -0.53
C LYS A 232 -7.59 12.16 0.68
N ARG A 233 -8.83 11.74 0.46
CA ARG A 233 -9.73 11.27 1.52
C ARG A 233 -9.12 10.09 2.29
N TYR A 234 -8.61 9.08 1.58
CA TYR A 234 -8.03 7.90 2.23
C TYR A 234 -6.69 8.21 2.92
N GLN A 235 -5.88 9.12 2.36
CA GLN A 235 -4.68 9.62 3.01
C GLN A 235 -5.00 10.36 4.31
N SER A 236 -5.97 11.28 4.29
CA SER A 236 -6.41 11.99 5.49
C SER A 236 -6.95 11.03 6.54
N ALA A 237 -7.76 10.04 6.15
CA ALA A 237 -8.28 9.04 7.08
C ALA A 237 -7.16 8.19 7.72
N LEU A 238 -6.11 7.84 6.97
CA LEU A 238 -4.96 7.11 7.50
C LEU A 238 -4.20 7.95 8.54
N VAL A 239 -3.92 9.22 8.21
CA VAL A 239 -3.24 10.14 9.13
C VAL A 239 -4.06 10.37 10.40
N GLU A 240 -5.36 10.62 10.26
CA GLU A 240 -6.26 10.79 11.40
C GLU A 240 -6.26 9.55 12.30
N HIS A 241 -6.35 8.36 11.72
CA HIS A 241 -6.32 7.11 12.48
C HIS A 241 -5.02 6.95 13.27
N ILE A 242 -3.86 7.17 12.63
CA ILE A 242 -2.55 7.12 13.31
C ILE A 242 -2.48 8.12 14.47
N LEU A 243 -2.93 9.36 14.27
CA LEU A 243 -2.92 10.39 15.32
C LEU A 243 -3.81 10.00 16.51
N THR A 244 -5.00 9.45 16.24
CA THR A 244 -5.91 9.02 17.32
C THR A 244 -5.33 7.89 18.17
N GLU A 245 -4.56 6.96 17.58
CA GLU A 245 -3.89 5.90 18.34
C GLU A 245 -2.76 6.45 19.22
N VAL A 246 -1.99 7.43 18.72
CA VAL A 246 -0.94 8.09 19.48
C VAL A 246 -1.51 8.84 20.69
N ASP A 247 -2.60 9.59 20.50
CA ASP A 247 -3.27 10.31 21.59
C ASP A 247 -3.82 9.35 22.66
N GLN A 248 -4.40 8.23 22.25
CA GLN A 248 -4.88 7.20 23.17
C GLN A 248 -3.73 6.56 23.97
N MET A 249 -2.59 6.31 23.31
CA MET A 249 -1.39 5.77 23.97
C MET A 249 -0.88 6.75 25.04
N HIS A 250 -0.75 8.04 24.70
CA HIS A 250 -0.34 9.06 25.67
C HIS A 250 -1.31 9.17 26.85
N LEU A 251 -2.62 9.20 26.59
CA LEU A 251 -3.64 9.26 27.65
C LEU A 251 -3.57 8.03 28.58
N SER A 252 -3.33 6.84 28.03
CA SER A 252 -3.17 5.61 28.81
C SER A 252 -1.93 5.68 29.71
N GLN A 253 -0.82 6.21 29.19
CA GLN A 253 0.43 6.37 29.93
C GLN A 253 0.27 7.38 31.09
N PHE A 254 -0.39 8.51 30.85
CA PHE A 254 -0.73 9.48 31.90
C PHE A 254 -1.61 8.86 32.99
N THR A 255 -2.60 8.06 32.62
CA THR A 255 -3.48 7.38 33.58
C THR A 255 -2.71 6.40 34.46
N ILE A 256 -1.80 5.61 33.87
CA ILE A 256 -0.96 4.65 34.62
C ILE A 256 -0.04 5.40 35.60
N GLN A 257 0.65 6.45 35.15
CA GLN A 257 1.53 7.25 36.01
C GLN A 257 0.78 7.87 37.21
N ASN A 258 -0.43 8.38 36.98
CA ASN A 258 -1.26 8.96 38.05
C ASN A 258 -1.79 7.89 39.03
N SER A 259 -2.16 6.71 38.52
CA SER A 259 -2.64 5.60 39.37
C SER A 259 -1.55 5.00 40.27
N GLY A 260 -0.28 5.03 39.83
CA GLY A 260 0.86 4.57 40.62
C GLY A 260 1.26 5.53 41.75
N ASN A 261 0.81 6.79 41.72
CA ASN A 261 1.17 7.83 42.69
C ASN A 261 0.05 8.15 43.70
N LEU A 262 -0.88 7.21 43.91
CA LEU A 262 -2.02 7.37 44.85
C LEU A 262 -1.62 7.36 46.35
N HIS A 263 -0.33 7.48 46.69
CA HIS A 263 0.15 7.59 48.08
C HIS A 263 0.42 9.04 48.54
N GLY A 264 0.12 10.06 47.75
CA GLY A 264 0.24 11.44 48.24
C GLY A 264 -0.32 12.49 47.30
N THR A 265 -1.53 12.94 47.62
CA THR A 265 -2.08 14.26 47.27
C THR A 265 -2.18 14.60 45.77
N LEU A 266 -3.40 14.56 45.24
CA LEU A 266 -3.78 15.18 43.97
C LEU A 266 -3.57 16.71 44.03
N THR A 267 -2.34 17.19 43.84
CA THR A 267 -2.04 18.60 43.55
C THR A 267 -1.67 18.75 42.09
N CYS A 268 -2.68 18.63 41.23
CA CYS A 268 -2.63 19.28 39.91
C CYS A 268 -3.93 20.05 39.78
N GLU A 269 -3.93 21.27 40.31
CA GLU A 269 -4.80 22.32 39.80
C GLU A 269 -4.46 22.50 38.31
N ILE A 270 -5.09 21.71 37.45
CA ILE A 270 -5.12 21.99 36.03
C ILE A 270 -6.04 23.20 35.88
N HIS A 271 -5.45 24.39 36.02
CA HIS A 271 -6.08 25.65 35.64
C HIS A 271 -6.31 25.62 34.14
N VAL A 272 -7.49 25.13 33.73
CA VAL A 272 -8.00 25.30 32.38
C VAL A 272 -8.33 26.79 32.23
N ASN A 273 -7.32 27.58 31.87
CA ASN A 273 -7.51 28.95 31.41
C ASN A 273 -8.23 28.89 30.07
N VAL A 274 -9.57 28.83 30.13
CA VAL A 274 -10.46 29.12 29.01
C VAL A 274 -10.29 30.59 28.69
N VAL A 275 -9.34 30.90 27.81
CA VAL A 275 -9.19 32.22 27.21
C VAL A 275 -10.39 32.42 26.26
N ARG A 276 -11.48 32.95 26.81
CA ARG A 276 -12.57 33.56 26.04
C ARG A 276 -12.09 34.93 25.55
N SER A 277 -11.42 34.97 24.41
CA SER A 277 -11.27 36.22 23.66
C SER A 277 -12.55 36.46 22.85
N TYR A 278 -13.51 37.15 23.46
CA TYR A 278 -14.49 37.91 22.69
C TYR A 278 -13.88 39.29 22.40
N SER A 279 -13.78 39.65 21.13
CA SER A 279 -13.52 41.01 20.66
C SER A 279 -14.20 41.10 19.29
N THR A 280 -15.45 41.57 19.26
CA THR A 280 -15.90 42.90 18.76
C THR A 280 -15.64 43.11 17.28
#